data_AF-A0A0F7FRM1-F1
#
_entry.id   AF-A0A0F7FRM1-F1
#
_cell.length_a   1.000
_cell.length_b   1.000
_cell.length_c   1.000
_cell.angle_alpha   90.00
_cell.angle_beta   90.00
_cell.angle_gamma   90.00
#
_symmetry.space_group_name_H-M   'P 1'
#
loop_
_entity.id
_entity.type
_entity.pdbx_description
1 polymer ?
#
loop_
_entity_poly.entity_id
_entity_poly.type
_entity_poly.pdbx_seq_one_letter_code
_entity_poly.pdbx_strand_id
1 'polypeptide(L)'
;MTPNESPASLVLAAARNNAEWCAVMSAAHGVTGGGFGPQSWAAPTRTPPYYPDAVTLTPGADPAALVARIDTATPGASVKDSFADLELTGAGFRVLFEAAWIHRPAGAPATASGLGWEVVRDPDALRTWALAWDDGAGDAALFPPALLADPDTFVLAGRHPGDRGVVAGAVAGRAAGVIGVSNVFRRDDATPDTAWPFVLEAVHHLFPGLPVVGYEHGEDLTAALAHGFATVGPLRIWLHG
;
A
#
# COMPACT_ATOMS: atom_id res chain seq x y z
N MET A 1 -0.23 22.75 4.12
CA MET A 1 0.94 22.57 3.23
C MET A 1 2.06 23.41 3.79
N THR A 2 3.16 22.78 4.20
CA THR A 2 4.39 23.54 4.42
C THR A 2 4.88 24.07 3.06
N PRO A 3 5.69 25.14 3.00
CA PRO A 3 6.05 25.80 1.74
C PRO A 3 6.78 24.93 0.69
N ASN A 4 7.08 23.66 0.99
CA ASN A 4 7.95 22.80 0.20
C ASN A 4 7.27 21.52 -0.35
N GLU A 5 5.97 21.32 -0.12
CA GLU A 5 5.24 20.11 -0.54
C GLU A 5 4.26 20.45 -1.67
N SER A 6 4.69 20.27 -2.91
CA SER A 6 3.76 20.33 -4.07
C SER A 6 3.00 19.00 -4.20
N PRO A 7 1.77 18.98 -4.75
CA PRO A 7 1.06 17.73 -5.05
C PRO A 7 1.91 16.76 -5.88
N ALA A 8 2.66 17.26 -6.87
CA ALA A 8 3.54 16.44 -7.71
C ALA A 8 4.66 15.76 -6.89
N SER A 9 5.33 16.48 -5.99
CA SER A 9 6.35 15.88 -5.11
C SER A 9 5.77 14.84 -4.14
N LEU A 10 4.52 15.03 -3.69
CA LEU A 10 3.83 14.08 -2.82
C LEU A 10 3.47 12.79 -3.59
N VAL A 11 3.00 12.89 -4.82
CA VAL A 11 2.75 11.73 -5.68
C VAL A 11 4.05 10.95 -5.95
N LEU A 12 5.16 11.63 -6.25
CA LEU A 12 6.46 10.98 -6.44
C LEU A 12 6.89 10.18 -5.19
N ALA A 13 6.74 10.77 -4.00
CA ALA A 13 7.07 10.10 -2.75
C ALA A 13 6.14 8.91 -2.47
N ALA A 14 4.83 9.07 -2.69
CA ALA A 14 3.84 8.00 -2.51
C ALA A 14 4.04 6.84 -3.50
N ALA A 15 4.31 7.14 -4.77
CA ALA A 15 4.62 6.16 -5.80
C ALA A 15 5.89 5.37 -5.47
N ARG A 16 6.96 6.06 -5.05
CA ARG A 16 8.19 5.39 -4.62
C ARG A 16 7.94 4.52 -3.39
N ASN A 17 7.28 5.04 -2.38
CA ASN A 17 6.97 4.29 -1.16
C ASN A 17 6.15 3.02 -1.46
N ASN A 18 5.12 3.14 -2.31
CA ASN A 18 4.31 1.99 -2.71
C ASN A 18 5.11 0.96 -3.54
N ALA A 19 6.00 1.42 -4.43
CA ALA A 19 6.87 0.53 -5.19
C ALA A 19 7.85 -0.25 -4.29
N GLU A 20 8.38 0.35 -3.23
CA GLU A 20 9.20 -0.36 -2.23
C GLU A 20 8.38 -1.45 -1.54
N TRP A 21 7.13 -1.16 -1.17
CA TRP A 21 6.25 -2.18 -0.60
C TRP A 21 5.98 -3.34 -1.56
N CYS A 22 5.73 -3.04 -2.85
CA CYS A 22 5.57 -4.08 -3.88
C CYS A 22 6.85 -4.92 -4.04
N ALA A 23 8.03 -4.29 -3.94
CA ALA A 23 9.32 -4.97 -3.99
C ALA A 23 9.53 -5.91 -2.79
N VAL A 24 9.23 -5.45 -1.57
CA VAL A 24 9.30 -6.25 -0.34
C VAL A 24 8.38 -7.46 -0.42
N MET A 25 7.12 -7.26 -0.82
CA MET A 25 6.15 -8.34 -1.00
C MET A 25 6.64 -9.35 -2.03
N SER A 26 7.12 -8.87 -3.18
CA SER A 26 7.63 -9.75 -4.23
C SER A 26 8.84 -10.57 -3.75
N ALA A 27 9.78 -9.94 -3.05
CA ALA A 27 10.95 -10.62 -2.50
C ALA A 27 10.57 -11.66 -1.42
N ALA A 28 9.61 -11.33 -0.55
CA ALA A 28 9.11 -12.24 0.49
C ALA A 28 8.43 -13.49 -0.10
N HIS A 29 7.94 -13.40 -1.33
CA HIS A 29 7.37 -14.51 -2.11
C HIS A 29 8.37 -15.16 -3.08
N GLY A 30 9.66 -14.81 -2.99
CA GLY A 30 10.72 -15.43 -3.79
C GLY A 30 10.76 -14.99 -5.26
N VAL A 31 10.09 -13.90 -5.62
CA VAL A 31 10.19 -13.31 -6.95
C VAL A 31 11.61 -12.77 -7.15
N THR A 32 12.28 -13.23 -8.21
CA THR A 32 13.66 -12.85 -8.52
C THR A 32 13.72 -11.95 -9.75
N GLY A 33 14.76 -11.12 -9.85
CA GLY A 33 14.97 -10.22 -10.99
C GLY A 33 14.11 -8.96 -11.01
N GLY A 34 13.22 -8.78 -10.01
CA GLY A 34 12.53 -7.50 -9.80
C GLY A 34 13.50 -6.40 -9.40
N GLY A 35 13.30 -5.19 -9.92
CA GLY A 35 14.25 -4.10 -9.68
C GLY A 35 13.75 -2.71 -10.03
N PHE A 36 14.39 -1.73 -9.41
CA PHE A 36 14.17 -0.31 -9.69
C PHE A 36 14.97 0.13 -10.92
N GLY A 37 14.28 0.70 -11.89
CA GLY A 37 14.85 1.44 -13.01
C GLY A 37 14.54 2.95 -12.89
N PRO A 38 14.93 3.75 -13.90
CA PRO A 38 14.75 5.20 -13.86
C PRO A 38 13.28 5.66 -13.78
N GLN A 39 12.37 4.91 -14.42
CA GLN A 39 10.95 5.30 -14.54
C GLN A 39 9.99 4.35 -13.82
N SER A 40 10.45 3.16 -13.41
CA SER A 40 9.59 2.15 -12.80
C SER A 40 10.34 1.14 -11.95
N TRP A 41 9.66 0.61 -10.94
CA TRP A 41 9.97 -0.72 -10.42
C TRP A 41 9.19 -1.75 -11.26
N ALA A 42 9.81 -2.88 -11.59
CA ALA A 42 9.14 -3.95 -12.32
C ALA A 42 9.75 -5.32 -12.00
N ALA A 43 8.94 -6.36 -12.06
CA ALA A 43 9.31 -7.76 -11.90
C ALA A 43 9.12 -8.55 -13.22
N PRO A 44 10.12 -9.35 -13.64
CA PRO A 44 10.06 -10.10 -14.91
C PRO A 44 9.16 -11.33 -14.86
N THR A 45 8.64 -11.68 -13.69
CA THR A 45 7.72 -12.80 -13.46
C THR A 45 6.55 -12.33 -12.62
N ARG A 46 5.44 -13.06 -12.64
CA ARG A 46 4.24 -12.67 -11.89
C ARG A 46 4.50 -12.45 -10.40
N THR A 47 3.98 -11.33 -9.90
CA THR A 47 3.98 -10.95 -8.49
C THR A 47 2.81 -11.58 -7.71
N PRO A 48 2.86 -11.57 -6.36
CA PRO A 48 1.76 -12.08 -5.54
C PRO A 48 0.42 -11.37 -5.81
N PRO A 49 -0.73 -12.02 -5.49
CA PRO A 49 -2.05 -11.42 -5.63
C PRO A 49 -2.14 -10.02 -5.00
N TYR A 50 -2.87 -9.11 -5.64
CA TYR A 50 -3.05 -7.70 -5.27
C TYR A 50 -1.83 -6.78 -5.40
N TYR A 51 -0.65 -7.32 -5.74
CA TYR A 51 0.56 -6.53 -5.99
C TYR A 51 0.86 -6.50 -7.49
N PRO A 52 1.07 -5.31 -8.09
CA PRO A 52 1.31 -5.19 -9.52
C PRO A 52 2.70 -5.71 -9.92
N ASP A 53 2.87 -6.10 -11.19
CA ASP A 53 4.18 -6.49 -11.73
C ASP A 53 5.07 -5.28 -12.02
N ALA A 54 4.47 -4.09 -12.19
CA ALA A 54 5.20 -2.85 -12.33
C ALA A 54 4.49 -1.68 -11.65
N VAL A 55 5.30 -0.73 -11.16
CA VAL A 55 4.84 0.53 -10.57
C VAL A 55 5.62 1.66 -11.23
N THR A 56 4.94 2.64 -11.84
CA THR A 56 5.61 3.84 -12.37
C THR A 56 6.09 4.74 -11.24
N LEU A 57 7.26 5.34 -11.43
CA LEU A 57 7.94 6.19 -10.46
C LEU A 57 8.06 7.65 -10.91
N THR A 58 7.84 7.92 -12.19
CA THR A 58 7.82 9.25 -12.78
C THR A 58 6.67 9.39 -13.78
N PRO A 59 6.12 10.60 -13.99
CA PRO A 59 5.24 10.88 -15.11
C PRO A 59 5.94 10.57 -16.45
N GLY A 60 5.15 10.28 -17.49
CA GLY A 60 5.65 10.05 -18.84
C GLY A 60 6.58 8.85 -18.97
N ALA A 61 6.33 7.79 -18.20
CA ALA A 61 7.05 6.52 -18.36
C ALA A 61 6.83 5.95 -19.77
N ASP A 62 7.86 5.38 -20.39
CA ASP A 62 7.73 4.75 -21.70
C ASP A 62 6.90 3.45 -21.57
N PRO A 63 5.70 3.36 -22.20
CA PRO A 63 4.83 2.20 -22.07
C PRO A 63 5.47 0.92 -22.62
N ALA A 64 6.16 1.00 -23.76
CA ALA A 64 6.76 -0.16 -24.41
C ALA A 64 7.96 -0.68 -23.60
N ALA A 65 8.79 0.23 -23.10
CA ALA A 65 9.91 -0.13 -22.24
C ALA A 65 9.45 -0.74 -20.91
N LEU A 66 8.33 -0.26 -20.35
CA LEU A 66 7.75 -0.82 -19.13
C LEU A 66 7.18 -2.22 -19.36
N VAL A 67 6.38 -2.41 -20.42
CA VAL A 67 5.79 -3.71 -20.77
C VAL A 67 6.87 -4.76 -21.04
N ALA A 68 7.99 -4.38 -21.67
CA ALA A 68 9.11 -5.29 -21.92
C ALA A 68 9.80 -5.82 -20.65
N ARG A 69 9.52 -5.24 -19.47
CA ARG A 69 10.10 -5.65 -18.18
C ARG A 69 9.23 -6.62 -17.38
N ILE A 70 8.03 -6.94 -17.83
CA ILE A 70 7.07 -7.79 -17.12
C ILE A 70 6.61 -8.97 -17.99
N ASP A 71 6.16 -10.04 -17.35
CA ASP A 71 5.61 -11.21 -18.04
C ASP A 71 4.18 -10.94 -18.54
N THR A 72 4.02 -10.63 -19.83
CA THR A 72 2.71 -10.55 -20.51
C THR A 72 2.35 -11.83 -21.27
N ALA A 73 3.19 -12.87 -21.24
CA ALA A 73 2.85 -14.16 -21.83
C ALA A 73 1.87 -14.94 -20.94
N THR A 74 1.93 -14.72 -19.63
CA THR A 74 0.99 -15.25 -18.64
C THR A 74 -0.17 -14.25 -18.41
N PRO A 75 -1.45 -14.68 -18.42
CA PRO A 75 -2.57 -13.81 -18.09
C PRO A 75 -2.49 -13.20 -16.68
N GLY A 76 -3.08 -12.01 -16.52
CA GLY A 76 -3.24 -11.35 -15.24
C GLY A 76 -2.11 -10.41 -14.85
N ALA A 77 -1.17 -10.14 -15.76
CA ALA A 77 -0.13 -9.15 -15.53
C ALA A 77 -0.75 -7.78 -15.23
N SER A 78 -0.17 -7.02 -14.31
CA SER A 78 -0.77 -5.75 -13.88
C SER A 78 0.25 -4.65 -13.66
N VAL A 79 -0.17 -3.42 -13.94
CA VAL A 79 0.67 -2.22 -13.81
C VAL A 79 -0.06 -1.20 -12.95
N LYS A 80 0.61 -0.70 -11.92
CA LYS A 80 0.20 0.52 -11.24
C LYS A 80 0.79 1.71 -11.97
N ASP A 81 -0.08 2.40 -12.70
CA ASP A 81 0.21 3.71 -13.27
C ASP A 81 -0.05 4.76 -12.19
N SER A 82 1.02 5.09 -11.47
CA SER A 82 1.05 6.02 -10.34
C SER A 82 0.73 7.47 -10.74
N PHE A 83 0.70 7.82 -12.02
CA PHE A 83 0.47 9.20 -12.48
C PHE A 83 -0.76 9.33 -13.36
N ALA A 84 -1.48 8.23 -13.60
CA ALA A 84 -2.61 8.15 -14.49
C ALA A 84 -2.31 8.76 -15.88
N ASP A 85 -1.12 8.52 -16.44
CA ASP A 85 -0.68 9.07 -17.72
C ASP A 85 -0.14 8.03 -18.71
N LEU A 86 -0.13 6.74 -18.35
CA LEU A 86 0.21 5.64 -19.26
C LEU A 86 -0.97 5.27 -20.17
N GLU A 87 -0.67 4.84 -21.38
CA GLU A 87 -1.63 4.23 -22.30
C GLU A 87 -1.14 2.83 -22.70
N LEU A 88 -1.85 1.79 -22.25
CA LEU A 88 -1.44 0.39 -22.39
C LEU A 88 -2.44 -0.48 -23.18
N THR A 89 -3.53 0.10 -23.71
CA THR A 89 -4.52 -0.67 -24.47
C THR A 89 -3.93 -1.36 -25.70
N GLY A 90 -3.00 -0.70 -26.39
CA GLY A 90 -2.28 -1.27 -27.53
C GLY A 90 -1.41 -2.50 -27.18
N ALA A 91 -1.09 -2.69 -25.90
CA ALA A 91 -0.36 -3.84 -25.38
C ALA A 91 -1.29 -4.89 -24.73
N GLY A 92 -2.60 -4.81 -24.94
CA GLY A 92 -3.57 -5.79 -24.43
C GLY A 92 -4.02 -5.57 -22.99
N PHE A 93 -3.73 -4.40 -22.41
CA PHE A 93 -4.21 -4.04 -21.07
C PHE A 93 -5.57 -3.34 -21.11
N ARG A 94 -6.32 -3.48 -20.03
CA ARG A 94 -7.51 -2.66 -19.72
C ARG A 94 -7.35 -2.03 -18.34
N VAL A 95 -7.99 -0.89 -18.12
CA VAL A 95 -8.09 -0.31 -16.78
C VAL A 95 -8.94 -1.26 -15.92
N LEU A 96 -8.38 -1.68 -14.79
CA LEU A 96 -9.07 -2.47 -13.77
C LEU A 96 -9.90 -1.54 -12.89
N PHE A 97 -9.28 -0.48 -12.37
CA PHE A 97 -9.94 0.63 -11.67
C PHE A 97 -9.03 1.86 -11.62
N GLU A 98 -9.63 3.00 -11.29
CA GLU A 98 -8.96 4.27 -11.00
C GLU A 98 -9.05 4.59 -9.50
N ALA A 99 -8.05 5.28 -8.97
CA ALA A 99 -7.97 5.67 -7.57
C ALA A 99 -7.27 7.03 -7.41
N ALA A 100 -7.18 7.51 -6.18
CA ALA A 100 -6.44 8.73 -5.85
C ALA A 100 -5.38 8.45 -4.80
N TRP A 101 -4.19 9.00 -5.00
CA TRP A 101 -3.21 9.14 -3.93
C TRP A 101 -3.76 10.07 -2.85
N ILE A 102 -3.64 9.62 -1.61
CA ILE A 102 -4.02 10.37 -0.42
C ILE A 102 -2.77 10.75 0.38
N HIS A 103 -2.80 11.92 0.99
CA HIS A 103 -1.73 12.44 1.83
C HIS A 103 -2.30 13.10 3.09
N ARG A 104 -1.67 12.82 4.23
CA ARG A 104 -1.94 13.45 5.51
C ARG A 104 -0.64 14.03 6.07
N PRO A 105 -0.60 15.33 6.41
CA PRO A 105 0.63 15.99 6.84
C PRO A 105 1.18 15.42 8.15
N ALA A 106 2.50 15.50 8.31
CA ALA A 106 3.19 15.14 9.54
C ALA A 106 2.62 15.91 10.75
N GLY A 107 2.63 15.28 11.93
CA GLY A 107 2.17 15.89 13.18
C GLY A 107 0.68 16.20 13.26
N ALA A 108 -0.13 15.89 12.24
CA ALA A 108 -1.57 16.07 12.33
C ALA A 108 -2.15 15.21 13.48
N PRO A 109 -2.94 15.80 14.39
CA PRO A 109 -3.41 15.10 15.59
C PRO A 109 -4.17 13.82 15.25
N ALA A 110 -3.85 12.71 15.92
CA ALA A 110 -4.63 11.48 15.84
C ALA A 110 -5.63 11.43 17.01
N THR A 111 -6.86 10.99 16.74
CA THR A 111 -7.84 10.68 17.79
C THR A 111 -7.56 9.29 18.35
N ALA A 112 -7.69 9.13 19.66
CA ALA A 112 -7.58 7.81 20.28
C ALA A 112 -8.66 6.86 19.73
N SER A 113 -8.23 5.69 19.27
CA SER A 113 -9.12 4.65 18.72
C SER A 113 -9.88 3.87 19.79
N GLY A 114 -9.38 3.87 21.03
CA GLY A 114 -9.85 3.01 22.11
C GLY A 114 -9.35 1.57 22.03
N LEU A 115 -8.61 1.21 20.98
CA LEU A 115 -7.94 -0.08 20.84
C LEU A 115 -6.54 -0.05 21.45
N GLY A 116 -6.12 -1.19 22.01
CA GLY A 116 -4.70 -1.45 22.19
C GLY A 116 -4.07 -1.76 20.83
N TRP A 117 -2.86 -1.26 20.58
CA TRP A 117 -2.13 -1.56 19.34
C TRP A 117 -0.71 -2.03 19.61
N GLU A 118 -0.19 -2.86 18.71
CA GLU A 118 1.18 -3.36 18.74
C GLU A 118 1.76 -3.48 17.33
N VAL A 119 3.10 -3.41 17.24
CA VAL A 119 3.83 -3.86 16.05
C VAL A 119 4.06 -5.35 16.17
N VAL A 120 3.57 -6.11 15.20
CA VAL A 120 3.78 -7.55 15.09
C VAL A 120 5.26 -7.82 14.79
N ARG A 121 5.89 -8.72 15.57
CA ARG A 121 7.33 -9.01 15.47
C ARG A 121 7.69 -10.48 15.33
N ASP A 122 6.72 -11.38 15.46
CA ASP A 122 6.96 -12.81 15.37
C ASP A 122 6.00 -13.49 14.38
N PRO A 123 6.39 -14.65 13.83
CA PRO A 123 5.62 -15.34 12.80
C PRO A 123 4.20 -15.77 13.21
N ASP A 124 3.97 -16.10 14.49
CA ASP A 124 2.67 -16.58 14.95
C ASP A 124 1.69 -15.41 15.15
N ALA A 125 2.18 -14.28 15.66
CA ALA A 125 1.43 -13.03 15.68
C ALA A 125 1.11 -12.54 14.25
N LEU A 126 2.05 -12.64 13.31
CA LEU A 126 1.80 -12.30 11.90
C LEU A 126 0.74 -13.20 11.26
N ARG A 127 0.81 -14.51 11.51
CA ARG A 127 -0.22 -15.43 11.02
C ARG A 127 -1.59 -15.13 11.62
N THR A 128 -1.65 -14.78 12.90
CA THR A 128 -2.90 -14.35 13.55
C THR A 128 -3.45 -13.08 12.89
N TRP A 129 -2.58 -12.10 12.62
CA TRP A 129 -2.94 -10.88 11.90
C TRP A 129 -3.41 -11.16 10.47
N ALA A 130 -2.73 -12.04 9.75
CA ALA A 130 -3.04 -12.39 8.38
C ALA A 130 -4.38 -13.13 8.26
N LEU A 131 -4.68 -14.04 9.19
CA LEU A 131 -6.00 -14.68 9.28
C LEU A 131 -7.10 -13.67 9.59
N ALA A 132 -6.81 -12.71 10.47
CA ALA A 132 -7.72 -11.60 10.70
C ALA A 132 -7.85 -10.71 9.46
N TRP A 133 -6.82 -10.45 8.67
CA TRP A 133 -6.92 -9.69 7.41
C TRP A 133 -7.60 -10.46 6.27
N ASP A 134 -7.53 -11.79 6.29
CA ASP A 134 -8.05 -12.67 5.24
C ASP A 134 -9.58 -12.84 5.25
N ASP A 135 -10.22 -12.79 6.42
CA ASP A 135 -11.66 -13.10 6.59
C ASP A 135 -12.10 -14.47 6.08
N GLY A 136 -11.17 -15.41 5.94
CA GLY A 136 -11.45 -16.72 5.34
C GLY A 136 -11.53 -16.71 3.81
N ALA A 137 -11.04 -15.66 3.13
CA ALA A 137 -10.88 -15.64 1.68
C ALA A 137 -9.80 -16.61 1.18
N GLY A 138 -8.92 -17.12 2.05
CA GLY A 138 -7.87 -18.09 1.72
C GLY A 138 -6.53 -17.46 1.32
N ASP A 139 -6.40 -16.14 1.48
CA ASP A 139 -5.24 -15.31 1.16
C ASP A 139 -4.34 -15.03 2.38
N ALA A 140 -4.58 -15.63 3.54
CA ALA A 140 -3.73 -15.44 4.73
C ALA A 140 -2.23 -15.76 4.48
N ALA A 141 -1.93 -16.66 3.53
CA ALA A 141 -0.58 -16.99 3.11
C ALA A 141 0.14 -15.85 2.35
N LEU A 142 -0.58 -14.80 1.95
CA LEU A 142 -0.03 -13.61 1.31
C LEU A 142 0.97 -12.87 2.21
N PHE A 143 0.90 -13.05 3.53
CA PHE A 143 1.79 -12.41 4.51
C PHE A 143 2.75 -13.42 5.13
N PRO A 144 3.82 -13.85 4.42
CA PRO A 144 4.80 -14.79 4.95
C PRO A 144 5.69 -14.14 6.02
N PRO A 145 6.27 -14.93 6.94
CA PRO A 145 7.18 -14.44 7.98
C PRO A 145 8.39 -13.64 7.47
N ALA A 146 8.81 -13.86 6.22
CA ALA A 146 9.90 -13.12 5.59
C ALA A 146 9.67 -11.60 5.55
N LEU A 147 8.40 -11.13 5.60
CA LEU A 147 8.08 -9.71 5.68
C LEU A 147 8.59 -9.04 6.96
N LEU A 148 8.74 -9.80 8.05
CA LEU A 148 9.23 -9.27 9.33
C LEU A 148 10.75 -9.00 9.32
N ALA A 149 11.46 -9.46 8.28
CA ALA A 149 12.89 -9.21 8.13
C ALA A 149 13.19 -7.82 7.52
N ASP A 150 12.21 -7.19 6.89
CA ASP A 150 12.38 -5.84 6.34
C ASP A 150 12.26 -4.79 7.46
N PRO A 151 13.31 -3.99 7.72
CA PRO A 151 13.32 -3.04 8.84
C PRO A 151 12.40 -1.84 8.65
N ASP A 152 11.88 -1.64 7.43
CA ASP A 152 11.03 -0.53 7.05
C ASP A 152 9.56 -0.92 6.90
N THR A 153 9.22 -2.17 7.18
CA THR A 153 7.86 -2.72 7.15
C THR A 153 7.36 -2.97 8.58
N PHE A 154 6.20 -2.41 8.90
CA PHE A 154 5.58 -2.48 10.22
C PHE A 154 4.15 -3.00 10.09
N VAL A 155 3.93 -4.24 10.51
CA VAL A 155 2.58 -4.83 10.57
C VAL A 155 1.94 -4.43 11.90
N LEU A 156 0.84 -3.68 11.84
CA LEU A 156 0.14 -3.11 12.99
C LEU A 156 -1.09 -3.94 13.31
N ALA A 157 -1.20 -4.41 14.55
CA ALA A 157 -2.34 -5.17 15.04
C ALA A 157 -3.11 -4.37 16.11
N GLY A 158 -4.42 -4.26 15.93
CA GLY A 158 -5.35 -3.60 16.85
C GLY A 158 -6.24 -4.61 17.57
N ARG A 159 -6.41 -4.42 18.87
CA ARG A 159 -7.12 -5.34 19.78
C ARG A 159 -8.00 -4.57 20.75
N HIS A 160 -9.11 -5.17 21.16
CA HIS A 160 -9.83 -4.67 22.33
C HIS A 160 -8.95 -4.80 23.58
N PRO A 161 -8.98 -3.85 24.52
CA PRO A 161 -8.26 -3.98 25.79
C PRO A 161 -8.62 -5.29 26.50
N GLY A 162 -7.60 -6.11 26.78
CA GLY A 162 -7.77 -7.41 27.45
C GLY A 162 -8.08 -8.60 26.53
N ASP A 163 -8.24 -8.38 25.22
CA ASP A 163 -8.47 -9.43 24.22
C ASP A 163 -7.17 -9.78 23.46
N ARG A 164 -7.08 -11.04 23.02
CA ARG A 164 -6.03 -11.57 22.13
C ARG A 164 -6.49 -11.69 20.67
N GLY A 165 -7.74 -11.36 20.34
CA GLY A 165 -8.21 -11.27 18.96
C GLY A 165 -7.65 -10.04 18.24
N VAL A 166 -7.23 -10.18 16.97
CA VAL A 166 -6.92 -9.03 16.11
C VAL A 166 -8.24 -8.59 15.49
N VAL A 167 -8.66 -7.35 15.77
CA VAL A 167 -9.91 -6.77 15.27
C VAL A 167 -9.68 -5.63 14.29
N ALA A 168 -8.48 -5.06 14.24
CA ALA A 168 -8.07 -4.08 13.26
C ALA A 168 -6.61 -4.33 12.84
N GLY A 169 -6.23 -3.85 11.67
CA GLY A 169 -4.84 -3.91 11.26
C GLY A 169 -4.52 -3.05 10.05
N ALA A 170 -3.23 -2.85 9.84
CA ALA A 170 -2.66 -2.21 8.66
C ALA A 170 -1.19 -2.60 8.52
N VAL A 171 -0.63 -2.39 7.33
CA VAL A 171 0.82 -2.36 7.12
C VAL A 171 1.25 -0.92 6.93
N ALA A 172 2.28 -0.51 7.66
CA ALA A 172 2.96 0.76 7.48
C ALA A 172 4.36 0.53 6.90
N GLY A 173 4.70 1.25 5.83
CA GLY A 173 5.99 1.15 5.14
C GLY A 173 6.73 2.49 5.15
N ARG A 174 7.97 2.52 5.66
CA ARG A 174 8.79 3.74 5.73
C ARG A 174 9.74 3.83 4.54
N ALA A 175 9.45 4.74 3.62
CA ALA A 175 10.31 4.98 2.45
C ALA A 175 10.04 6.37 1.87
N ALA A 176 11.01 6.91 1.12
CA ALA A 176 10.88 8.19 0.41
C ALA A 176 10.45 9.39 1.29
N GLY A 177 10.81 9.36 2.58
CA GLY A 177 10.47 10.43 3.53
C GLY A 177 9.00 10.45 3.96
N VAL A 178 8.24 9.38 3.70
CA VAL A 178 6.82 9.25 4.05
C VAL A 178 6.53 7.87 4.67
N ILE A 179 5.37 7.75 5.33
CA ILE A 179 4.82 6.46 5.77
C ILE A 179 3.67 6.08 4.84
N GLY A 180 3.88 5.05 4.02
CA GLY A 180 2.80 4.43 3.27
C GLY A 180 1.97 3.55 4.17
N VAL A 181 0.65 3.60 4.01
CA VAL A 181 -0.29 2.72 4.70
C VAL A 181 -1.01 1.86 3.65
N SER A 182 -1.11 0.56 3.91
CA SER A 182 -1.84 -0.39 3.08
C SER A 182 -2.49 -1.48 3.92
N ASN A 183 -3.35 -2.30 3.29
CA ASN A 183 -3.97 -3.48 3.92
C ASN A 183 -4.72 -3.12 5.21
N VAL A 184 -5.39 -1.96 5.21
CA VAL A 184 -6.18 -1.45 6.33
C VAL A 184 -7.45 -2.28 6.46
N PHE A 185 -7.78 -2.73 7.67
CA PHE A 185 -9.02 -3.46 7.92
C PHE A 185 -9.54 -3.29 9.35
N ARG A 186 -10.83 -3.57 9.52
CA ARG A 186 -11.56 -3.66 10.79
C ARG A 186 -12.58 -4.82 10.69
N ARG A 187 -12.73 -5.64 11.75
CA ARG A 187 -13.52 -6.89 11.72
C ARG A 187 -14.80 -6.91 12.51
N ASP A 188 -14.83 -6.17 13.60
CA ASP A 188 -15.99 -6.00 14.46
C ASP A 188 -16.88 -4.82 14.01
N ASP A 189 -16.40 -4.05 13.04
CA ASP A 189 -17.16 -3.02 12.34
C ASP A 189 -16.67 -2.95 10.88
N ALA A 190 -17.57 -3.22 9.94
CA ALA A 190 -17.26 -3.20 8.50
C ALA A 190 -17.35 -1.80 7.89
N THR A 191 -17.67 -0.77 8.68
CA THR A 191 -17.75 0.61 8.20
C THR A 191 -16.33 1.11 7.86
N PRO A 192 -16.05 1.54 6.61
CA PRO A 192 -14.70 1.93 6.16
C PRO A 192 -13.99 2.99 7.02
N ASP A 193 -14.75 3.86 7.68
CA ASP A 193 -14.25 4.92 8.55
C ASP A 193 -13.55 4.39 9.82
N THR A 194 -13.94 3.20 10.29
CA THR A 194 -13.66 2.78 11.66
C THR A 194 -12.25 2.24 11.88
N ALA A 195 -11.52 1.91 10.81
CA ALA A 195 -10.14 1.44 10.89
C ALA A 195 -9.12 2.59 11.06
N TRP A 196 -9.39 3.76 10.45
CA TRP A 196 -8.44 4.87 10.37
C TRP A 196 -7.99 5.46 11.72
N PRO A 197 -8.86 5.64 12.74
CA PRO A 197 -8.42 6.12 14.05
C PRO A 197 -7.28 5.28 14.64
N PHE A 198 -7.39 3.95 14.54
CA PHE A 198 -6.38 3.01 15.03
C PHE A 198 -5.06 3.15 14.25
N VAL A 199 -5.14 3.15 12.92
CA VAL A 199 -3.94 3.25 12.08
C VAL A 199 -3.21 4.56 12.32
N LEU A 200 -3.95 5.67 12.36
CA LEU A 200 -3.39 7.00 12.57
C LEU A 200 -2.81 7.17 13.97
N GLU A 201 -3.43 6.60 15.01
CA GLU A 201 -2.88 6.59 16.36
C GLU A 201 -1.54 5.87 16.43
N ALA A 202 -1.45 4.68 15.84
CA ALA A 202 -0.22 3.88 15.80
C ALA A 202 0.89 4.58 14.99
N VAL A 203 0.57 5.05 13.78
CA VAL A 203 1.52 5.76 12.91
C VAL A 203 1.97 7.07 13.54
N HIS A 204 1.08 7.83 14.18
CA HIS A 204 1.46 9.07 14.87
C HIS A 204 2.44 8.82 16.02
N HIS A 205 2.27 7.73 16.77
CA HIS A 205 3.21 7.36 17.84
C HIS A 205 4.57 6.90 17.31
N LEU A 206 4.59 6.07 16.26
CA LEU A 206 5.83 5.52 15.72
C LEU A 206 6.62 6.55 14.89
N PHE A 207 5.90 7.42 14.17
CA PHE A 207 6.47 8.30 13.15
C PHE A 207 5.89 9.72 13.21
N PRO A 208 5.93 10.42 14.37
CA PRO A 208 5.23 11.70 14.55
C PRO A 208 5.66 12.80 13.57
N GLY A 209 6.90 12.72 13.06
CA GLY A 209 7.49 13.69 12.15
C GLY A 209 7.35 13.36 10.66
N LEU A 210 6.69 12.27 10.28
CA LEU A 210 6.54 11.87 8.88
C LEU A 210 5.09 12.01 8.40
N PRO A 211 4.86 12.47 7.17
CA PRO A 211 3.54 12.47 6.57
C PRO A 211 3.12 11.04 6.23
N VAL A 212 1.80 10.83 6.19
CA VAL A 212 1.19 9.53 5.85
C VAL A 212 0.64 9.59 4.44
N VAL A 213 0.88 8.55 3.66
CA VAL A 213 0.38 8.41 2.28
C VAL A 213 -0.28 7.05 2.08
N GLY A 214 -1.10 6.96 1.06
CA GLY A 214 -1.77 5.74 0.61
C GLY A 214 -2.50 6.01 -0.68
N TYR A 215 -3.34 5.10 -1.13
CA TYR A 215 -4.30 5.40 -2.19
C TYR A 215 -5.60 4.67 -1.91
N GLU A 216 -6.71 5.29 -2.30
CA GLU A 216 -8.03 4.74 -2.09
C GLU A 216 -8.95 5.11 -3.26
N HIS A 217 -10.07 4.41 -3.37
CA HIS A 217 -11.17 4.72 -4.29
C HIS A 217 -12.53 4.52 -3.62
N GLY A 218 -13.60 5.06 -4.19
CA GLY A 218 -14.96 4.83 -3.70
C GLY A 218 -15.19 5.26 -2.24
N GLU A 219 -15.80 4.37 -1.45
CA GLU A 219 -16.14 4.61 -0.05
C GLU A 219 -14.90 4.69 0.85
N ASP A 220 -13.86 3.89 0.56
CA ASP A 220 -12.60 3.92 1.31
C ASP A 220 -11.88 5.26 1.16
N LEU A 221 -11.96 5.87 -0.04
CA LEU A 221 -11.45 7.23 -0.26
C LEU A 221 -12.23 8.25 0.57
N THR A 222 -13.55 8.11 0.63
CA THR A 222 -14.40 9.00 1.43
C THR A 222 -14.04 8.92 2.92
N ALA A 223 -13.83 7.70 3.43
CA ALA A 223 -13.38 7.45 4.80
C ALA A 223 -12.00 8.06 5.08
N ALA A 224 -11.02 7.84 4.21
CA ALA A 224 -9.70 8.45 4.38
C ALA A 224 -9.77 9.98 4.45
N LEU A 225 -10.57 10.61 3.58
CA LEU A 225 -10.76 12.07 3.60
C LEU A 225 -11.42 12.57 4.89
N ALA A 226 -12.37 11.82 5.47
CA ALA A 226 -12.97 12.14 6.77
C ALA A 226 -11.93 12.17 7.91
N HIS A 227 -10.84 11.42 7.77
CA HIS A 227 -9.75 11.35 8.74
C HIS A 227 -8.56 12.29 8.46
N GLY A 228 -8.79 13.32 7.64
CA GLY A 228 -7.85 14.43 7.43
C GLY A 228 -6.78 14.16 6.38
N PHE A 229 -6.99 13.15 5.53
CA PHE A 229 -6.26 13.04 4.27
C PHE A 229 -6.79 14.04 3.25
N ALA A 230 -5.94 14.40 2.28
CA ALA A 230 -6.32 15.11 1.07
C ALA A 230 -5.85 14.31 -0.15
N THR A 231 -6.58 14.40 -1.26
CA THR A 231 -6.12 13.85 -2.54
C THR A 231 -4.96 14.69 -3.10
N VAL A 232 -3.94 14.03 -3.64
CA VAL A 232 -2.74 14.70 -4.19
C VAL A 232 -2.45 14.35 -5.66
N GLY A 233 -3.10 13.32 -6.20
CA GLY A 233 -3.05 13.01 -7.62
C GLY A 233 -3.81 11.72 -7.97
N PRO A 234 -4.27 11.56 -9.22
CA PRO A 234 -4.91 10.34 -9.68
C PRO A 234 -3.88 9.22 -9.91
N LEU A 235 -4.36 7.97 -9.89
CA LEU A 235 -3.63 6.79 -10.36
C LEU A 235 -4.60 5.80 -10.98
N ARG A 236 -4.08 4.84 -11.75
CA ARG A 236 -4.88 3.74 -12.29
C ARG A 236 -4.15 2.41 -12.25
N ILE A 237 -4.92 1.33 -12.10
CA ILE A 237 -4.41 -0.03 -12.16
C ILE A 237 -4.82 -0.63 -13.50
N TRP A 238 -3.83 -1.12 -14.24
CA TRP A 238 -4.01 -1.83 -15.50
C TRP A 238 -3.93 -3.33 -15.28
N LEU A 239 -4.71 -4.09 -16.04
CA LEU A 239 -4.68 -5.56 -16.06
C LEU A 239 -4.57 -6.05 -17.51
N HIS A 240 -3.66 -6.98 -17.75
CA HIS A 240 -3.42 -7.65 -19.02
C HIS A 240 -4.20 -8.97 -19.09
N GLY A 241 -4.90 -9.17 -20.21
CA GLY A 241 -5.76 -10.33 -20.43
C GLY A 241 -7.25 -10.02 -20.40
#